data_AF-A0A2W6DYW0-F1
#
_entry.id   AF-A0A2W6DYW0-F1
#
_cell.length_a   1.000
_cell.length_b   1.000
_cell.length_c   1.000
_cell.angle_alpha   90.00
_cell.angle_beta   90.00
_cell.angle_gamma   90.00
#
_symmetry.space_group_name_H-M   'P 1'
#
loop_
_entity.id
_entity.type
_entity.pdbx_description
1 polymer ?
#
loop_
_entity_poly.entity_id
_entity_poly.type
_entity_poly.pdbx_seq_one_letter_code
_entity_poly.pdbx_strand_id
1 'polypeptide(L)' 'AGCDVAATGERTARAAGVACGRAKTSDIVDAVVVVTAMRLGAPVVTDDPTDLRHLADALGAPLVLRAP' A
#
# COMPACT_ATOMS: atom_id res chain seq x y z
N ALA A 1 13.51 -6.97 19.98
CA ALA A 1 13.41 -5.61 19.40
C ALA A 1 12.01 -5.45 18.81
N GLY A 2 11.44 -4.23 18.85
CA GLY A 2 10.08 -3.92 18.36
C GLY A 2 10.08 -3.34 16.95
N CYS A 3 9.01 -2.63 16.58
CA CYS A 3 8.85 -1.95 15.30
C CYS A 3 8.49 -0.47 15.48
N ASP A 4 8.83 0.35 14.49
CA ASP A 4 8.31 1.71 14.37
C ASP A 4 6.90 1.67 13.76
N VAL A 5 5.96 2.40 14.37
CA VAL A 5 4.57 2.47 13.90
C VAL A 5 4.37 3.76 13.11
N ALA A 6 4.04 3.63 11.83
CA ALA A 6 3.72 4.76 10.97
C ALA A 6 2.25 5.17 11.11
N ALA A 7 1.98 6.44 11.39
CA ALA A 7 0.62 6.97 11.50
C ALA A 7 -0.01 7.23 10.11
N THR A 8 -1.28 6.84 9.96
CA THR A 8 -2.08 7.15 8.77
C THR A 8 -2.69 8.55 8.89
N GLY A 9 -1.99 9.56 8.39
CA GLY A 9 -2.49 10.93 8.32
C GLY A 9 -3.35 11.19 7.08
N GLU A 10 -3.97 12.38 7.03
CA GLU A 10 -4.88 12.81 5.95
C GLU A 10 -4.32 12.57 4.54
N ARG A 11 -3.03 12.90 4.31
CA ARG A 11 -2.38 12.69 3.01
C ARG A 11 -2.32 11.21 2.61
N THR A 12 -2.01 10.31 3.56
CA THR A 12 -2.00 8.86 3.30
C THR A 12 -3.41 8.37 3.04
N ALA A 13 -4.36 8.76 3.90
CA ALA A 13 -5.76 8.33 3.80
C ALA A 13 -6.40 8.75 2.47
N ARG A 14 -6.18 10.00 2.03
CA ARG A 14 -6.68 10.50 0.74
C ARG A 14 -6.08 9.73 -0.44
N ALA A 15 -4.77 9.49 -0.42
CA ALA A 15 -4.10 8.74 -1.48
C ALA A 15 -4.56 7.27 -1.52
N ALA A 16 -4.78 6.64 -0.35
CA ALA A 16 -5.33 5.30 -0.26
C ALA A 16 -6.75 5.23 -0.86
N GLY A 17 -7.62 6.20 -0.54
CA GLY A 17 -8.95 6.28 -1.15
C GLY A 17 -8.91 6.43 -2.68
N VAL A 18 -7.97 7.21 -3.22
CA VAL A 18 -7.74 7.31 -4.68
C VAL A 18 -7.27 5.97 -5.26
N ALA A 19 -6.38 5.25 -4.56
CA ALA A 19 -5.91 3.93 -4.98
C ALA A 19 -7.07 2.92 -5.05
N CYS A 20 -7.90 2.85 -4.00
CA CYS A 20 -9.10 2.04 -3.96
C CYS A 20 -10.03 2.35 -5.14
N GLY A 21 -10.30 3.64 -5.39
CA GLY A 21 -11.16 4.07 -6.51
C GLY A 21 -10.62 3.66 -7.88
N ARG A 22 -9.31 3.77 -8.10
CA ARG A 22 -8.66 3.35 -9.36
C ARG A 22 -8.63 1.84 -9.54
N ALA A 23 -8.35 1.11 -8.46
CA ALA A 23 -8.31 -0.35 -8.43
C ALA A 23 -9.71 -0.98 -8.36
N LYS A 24 -10.79 -0.19 -8.22
CA LYS A 24 -12.17 -0.68 -8.03
C LYS A 24 -12.30 -1.67 -6.87
N THR A 25 -11.60 -1.40 -5.78
CA THR A 25 -11.68 -2.17 -4.54
C THR A 25 -12.10 -1.27 -3.37
N SER A 26 -12.63 -1.87 -2.32
CA SER A 26 -12.90 -1.21 -1.03
C SER A 26 -11.88 -1.57 0.04
N ASP A 27 -10.82 -2.31 -0.30
CA ASP A 27 -9.77 -2.66 0.66
C ASP A 27 -8.87 -1.46 0.96
N ILE A 28 -9.26 -0.73 2.01
CA ILE A 28 -8.56 0.48 2.41
C ILE A 28 -7.29 0.16 3.20
N VAL A 29 -7.22 -0.99 3.87
CA VAL A 29 -6.06 -1.35 4.70
C VAL A 29 -4.87 -1.64 3.80
N ASP A 30 -5.09 -2.44 2.76
CA ASP A 30 -4.06 -2.75 1.78
C ASP A 30 -3.65 -1.51 0.98
N ALA A 31 -4.61 -0.65 0.62
CA ALA A 31 -4.31 0.61 -0.05
C ALA A 31 -3.44 1.54 0.83
N VAL A 32 -3.68 1.59 2.15
CA VAL A 32 -2.83 2.35 3.09
C VAL A 32 -1.42 1.75 3.15
N VAL A 33 -1.28 0.42 3.16
CA VAL A 33 0.03 -0.24 3.14
C VAL A 33 0.79 0.12 1.87
N VAL A 34 0.18 -0.03 0.69
CA VAL A 34 0.80 0.28 -0.62
C VAL A 34 1.23 1.74 -0.69
N VAL A 35 0.34 2.68 -0.34
CA VAL A 35 0.64 4.11 -0.37
C VAL A 35 1.75 4.46 0.63
N THR A 36 1.74 3.87 1.82
CA THR A 36 2.78 4.12 2.82
C THR A 36 4.13 3.62 2.35
N ALA A 37 4.19 2.39 1.80
CA ALA A 37 5.40 1.81 1.25
C ALA A 37 5.97 2.65 0.11
N MET A 38 5.13 3.09 -0.84
CA MET A 38 5.53 3.98 -1.93
C MET A 38 6.07 5.33 -1.43
N ARG A 39 5.42 5.92 -0.42
CA ARG A 39 5.86 7.20 0.17
C ARG A 39 7.21 7.09 0.89
N LEU A 40 7.47 5.94 1.52
CA LEU A 40 8.71 5.69 2.24
C LEU A 40 9.81 5.11 1.34
N GLY A 41 9.48 4.69 0.11
CA GLY A 41 10.41 3.94 -0.75
C GLY A 41 10.79 2.58 -0.16
N ALA A 42 9.90 1.96 0.61
CA ALA A 42 10.16 0.75 1.37
C ALA A 42 9.52 -0.50 0.71
N PRO A 43 10.13 -1.70 0.85
CA PRO A 43 9.50 -2.94 0.44
C PRO A 43 8.38 -3.35 1.39
N VAL A 44 7.42 -4.15 0.91
CA VAL A 44 6.36 -4.77 1.73
C VAL A 44 6.58 -6.26 1.82
N VAL A 45 6.47 -6.81 3.03
CA VAL A 45 6.42 -8.25 3.29
C VAL A 45 4.95 -8.66 3.36
N THR A 46 4.54 -9.61 2.53
CA THR A 46 3.16 -10.14 2.49
C THR A 46 3.16 -11.59 2.02
N ASP A 47 2.24 -12.39 2.54
CA ASP A 47 1.95 -13.75 2.05
C ASP A 47 1.03 -13.73 0.83
N ASP A 48 0.26 -12.66 0.63
CA ASP A 48 -0.49 -12.40 -0.60
C ASP A 48 0.07 -11.19 -1.38
N PRO A 49 1.00 -11.40 -2.31
CA PRO A 49 1.52 -10.34 -3.16
C PRO A 49 0.56 -9.91 -4.27
N THR A 50 -0.48 -10.69 -4.56
CA THR A 50 -1.36 -10.45 -5.70
C THR A 50 -2.22 -9.21 -5.46
N ASP A 51 -2.78 -9.13 -4.26
CA ASP A 51 -3.69 -8.05 -3.86
C ASP A 51 -2.96 -6.70 -3.81
N LEU A 52 -1.77 -6.66 -3.22
CA LEU A 52 -0.96 -5.44 -3.16
C LEU A 52 -0.46 -5.01 -4.55
N ARG A 53 -0.17 -5.96 -5.44
CA ARG A 53 0.28 -5.64 -6.80
C ARG A 53 -0.85 -5.06 -7.64
N HIS A 54 -2.07 -5.57 -7.51
CA HIS A 54 -3.24 -5.01 -8.17
C HIS A 54 -3.46 -3.53 -7.82
N LEU A 55 -3.30 -3.16 -6.54
CA LEU A 55 -3.35 -1.76 -6.09
C LEU A 55 -2.20 -0.90 -6.64
N ALA A 56 -0.98 -1.42 -6.64
CA ALA A 56 0.19 -0.71 -7.17
C ALA A 56 0.09 -0.47 -8.69
N ASP A 57 -0.36 -1.47 -9.44
CA ASP A 57 -0.59 -1.40 -10.88
C ASP A 57 -1.66 -0.35 -11.22
N ALA A 58 -2.74 -0.28 -10.45
CA ALA A 58 -3.78 0.74 -10.61
C ALA A 58 -3.28 2.18 -10.35
N LEU A 59 -2.20 2.33 -9.58
CA LEU A 59 -1.51 3.61 -9.37
C LEU A 59 -0.43 3.89 -10.42
N GLY A 60 -0.06 2.89 -11.23
CA GLY A 60 1.01 2.99 -12.24
C GLY A 60 2.40 3.17 -11.61
N ALA A 61 2.61 2.67 -10.39
CA ALA A 61 3.86 2.83 -9.66
C ALA A 61 4.40 1.47 -9.17
N PRO A 62 5.72 1.26 -9.22
CA PRO A 62 6.31 0.00 -8.82
C PRO A 62 6.23 -0.19 -7.30
N LEU A 63 5.94 -1.42 -6.87
CA LEU A 63 5.98 -1.84 -5.47
C LEU A 63 6.93 -3.04 -5.33
N VAL A 64 7.89 -2.95 -4.41
CA VAL A 64 8.80 -4.05 -4.11
C VAL A 64 8.15 -4.96 -3.08
N LEU A 65 7.86 -6.19 -3.46
CA LEU A 65 7.25 -7.20 -2.58
C LEU A 65 8.27 -8.26 -2.17
N ARG A 66 8.14 -8.76 -0.94
CA ARG A 66 8.93 -9.84 -0.37
C ARG A 66 7.98 -10.86 0.25
N ALA A 67 8.31 -12.14 0.10
CA ALA A 67 7.67 -13.19 0.90
C ALA A 67 8.18 -13.12 2.36
N PRO A 68 7.37 -13.51 3.35
CA PRO A 68 7.79 -13.64 4.74
C PRO A 68 8.84 -14.73 4.96
#